data_AF-A0A350G1U5-F1
#
_entry.id   AF-A0A350G1U5-F1
#
_cell.length_a   1.000
_cell.length_b   1.000
_cell.length_c   1.000
_cell.angle_alpha   90.00
_cell.angle_beta   90.00
_cell.angle_gamma   90.00
#
_symmetry.space_group_name_H-M   'P 1'
#
loop_
_entity.id
_entity.type
_entity.pdbx_description
1 polymer ?
#
loop_
_entity_poly.entity_id
_entity_poly.type
_entity_poly.pdbx_seq_one_letter_code
_entity_poly.pdbx_strand_id
1 'polypeptide(L)'
;MKLDGSLSPINLSAVPETARAAESIGFDALWTTETQHDPFLPCTLIAEHTTRLNIGTAIAVSFARSPASLAYTAWDLAAQSNGRFILGLGTQVKAHIERRFGQPWPVSPVRKLREQIEVIRAFWDNWQNGTKLNYRGEYYKVTLMSPFFQPPALSGSAAQSKRIEEIIPIYIAG
;
A
#
# COMPACT_ATOMS: atom_id res chain seq x y z
N MET A 1 23.19 -10.99 -3.92
CA MET A 1 21.95 -11.61 -3.41
C MET A 1 21.21 -10.52 -2.63
N LYS A 2 19.90 -10.38 -2.84
CA LYS A 2 19.09 -9.43 -2.06
C LYS A 2 18.50 -10.10 -0.84
N LEU A 3 18.49 -9.42 0.30
CA LEU A 3 17.97 -9.95 1.56
C LEU A 3 16.93 -8.99 2.12
N ASP A 4 15.75 -9.54 2.41
CA ASP A 4 14.64 -8.78 2.98
C ASP A 4 14.43 -9.19 4.45
N GLY A 5 14.01 -8.23 5.28
CA GLY A 5 13.66 -8.44 6.68
C GLY A 5 12.16 -8.31 6.90
N SER A 6 11.64 -9.00 7.91
CA SER A 6 10.28 -8.76 8.42
C SER A 6 10.36 -8.06 9.78
N LEU A 7 9.58 -6.99 9.93
CA LEU A 7 9.45 -6.28 11.19
C LEU A 7 8.57 -7.12 12.12
N SER A 8 9.15 -7.55 13.24
CA SER A 8 8.38 -8.18 14.31
C SER A 8 7.35 -7.20 14.90
N PRO A 9 6.21 -7.65 15.44
CA PRO A 9 5.28 -6.78 16.14
C PRO A 9 5.98 -6.11 17.33
N ILE A 10 6.18 -4.80 17.23
CA ILE A 10 6.84 -3.97 18.25
C ILE A 10 6.10 -2.65 18.43
N ASN A 11 6.32 -1.98 19.56
CA ASN A 11 5.81 -0.63 19.78
C ASN A 11 6.33 0.33 18.70
N LEU A 12 5.47 1.23 18.23
CA LEU A 12 5.82 2.21 17.20
C LEU A 12 7.07 3.03 17.56
N SER A 13 7.25 3.37 18.85
CA SER A 13 8.44 4.10 19.32
C SER A 13 9.77 3.37 19.10
N ALA A 14 9.76 2.04 18.93
CA ALA A 14 10.95 1.22 18.69
C ALA A 14 11.24 0.96 17.20
N VAL A 15 10.30 1.31 16.31
CA VAL A 15 10.44 1.13 14.86
C VAL A 15 11.63 1.90 14.28
N PRO A 16 11.89 3.18 14.65
CA PRO A 16 13.01 3.94 14.11
C PRO A 16 14.39 3.30 14.30
N GLU A 17 14.64 2.73 15.48
CA GLU A 17 15.90 2.07 15.82
C GLU A 17 16.08 0.80 14.98
N THR A 18 15.04 -0.03 14.92
CA THR A 18 15.04 -1.28 14.14
C THR A 18 15.24 -1.00 12.64
N ALA A 19 14.59 0.03 12.10
CA ALA A 19 14.68 0.42 10.70
C ALA A 19 16.11 0.86 10.32
N ARG A 20 16.75 1.69 11.14
CA ARG A 20 18.14 2.11 10.94
C ARG A 20 19.11 0.94 11.02
N ALA A 21 18.90 0.03 11.98
CA ALA A 21 19.70 -1.17 12.11
C ALA A 21 19.60 -2.04 10.83
N ALA A 22 18.39 -2.31 10.35
CA ALA A 22 18.17 -3.08 9.12
C ALA A 22 18.85 -2.45 7.90
N GLU A 23 18.72 -1.13 7.71
CA GLU A 23 19.39 -0.42 6.60
C GLU A 23 20.92 -0.46 6.73
N SER A 24 21.46 -0.34 7.96
CA SER A 24 22.92 -0.37 8.21
C SER A 24 23.54 -1.75 7.96
N ILE A 25 22.79 -2.81 8.22
CA ILE A 25 23.18 -4.21 7.95
C ILE A 25 23.15 -4.50 6.43
N GLY A 26 22.35 -3.74 5.68
CA GLY A 26 22.25 -3.86 4.23
C GLY A 26 21.07 -4.69 3.74
N PHE A 27 19.97 -4.76 4.51
CA PHE A 27 18.71 -5.30 4.00
C PHE A 27 18.19 -4.45 2.82
N ASP A 28 17.60 -5.12 1.83
CA ASP A 28 17.00 -4.48 0.65
C ASP A 28 15.58 -3.98 0.94
N ALA A 29 14.82 -4.70 1.77
CA ALA A 29 13.47 -4.30 2.17
C ALA A 29 13.16 -4.67 3.63
N LEU A 30 12.24 -3.92 4.24
CA LEU A 30 11.64 -4.24 5.54
C LEU A 30 10.13 -4.29 5.44
N TRP A 31 9.57 -5.46 5.77
CA TRP A 31 8.15 -5.79 5.59
C TRP A 31 7.37 -5.71 6.91
N THR A 32 6.27 -4.97 6.92
CA THR A 32 5.32 -4.88 8.06
C THR A 32 4.16 -5.84 7.87
N THR A 33 3.51 -6.29 8.96
CA THR A 33 2.42 -7.28 8.88
C THR A 33 1.19 -6.81 9.65
N GLU A 34 -0.01 -7.06 9.10
CA GLU A 34 -1.27 -6.73 9.79
C GLU A 34 -1.70 -7.85 10.75
N THR A 35 -1.00 -7.92 11.88
CA THR A 35 -1.28 -8.88 12.96
C THR A 35 -1.86 -8.17 14.17
N GLN A 36 -0.99 -7.69 15.06
CA GLN A 36 -1.32 -7.00 16.32
C GLN A 36 -1.46 -5.47 16.14
N HIS A 37 -0.91 -4.93 15.05
CA HIS A 37 -0.88 -3.49 14.77
C HIS A 37 -1.37 -3.21 13.35
N ASP A 38 -1.69 -1.94 13.09
CA ASP A 38 -1.90 -1.46 11.72
C ASP A 38 -0.61 -1.62 10.90
N PRO A 39 -0.69 -2.09 9.65
CA PRO A 39 0.50 -2.40 8.85
C PRO A 39 1.18 -1.14 8.27
N PHE A 40 0.50 0.00 8.18
CA PHE A 40 1.01 1.19 7.50
C PHE A 40 1.73 2.15 8.45
N LEU A 41 1.31 2.24 9.72
CA LEU A 41 1.94 3.14 10.70
C LEU A 41 3.45 2.91 10.88
N PRO A 42 3.94 1.65 10.97
CA PRO A 42 5.38 1.43 11.01
C PRO A 42 6.07 1.84 9.69
N CYS A 43 5.40 1.73 8.53
CA CYS A 43 5.98 2.14 7.25
C CYS A 43 6.31 3.63 7.22
N THR A 44 5.47 4.49 7.80
CA THR A 44 5.72 5.93 7.94
C THR A 44 7.02 6.19 8.71
N LEU A 45 7.21 5.49 9.84
CA LEU A 45 8.39 5.63 10.69
C LEU A 45 9.66 5.05 10.01
N ILE A 46 9.53 3.94 9.30
CA ILE A 46 10.64 3.38 8.52
C ILE A 46 11.02 4.39 7.42
N ALA A 47 10.05 4.96 6.70
CA ALA A 47 10.28 5.91 5.61
C ALA A 47 11.01 7.16 6.08
N GLU A 48 10.62 7.71 7.23
CA GLU A 48 11.22 8.89 7.83
C GLU A 48 12.66 8.66 8.31
N HIS A 49 13.00 7.45 8.76
CA HIS A 49 14.29 7.15 9.39
C HIS A 49 15.26 6.33 8.54
N THR A 50 14.93 6.09 7.27
CA THR A 50 15.78 5.37 6.31
C THR A 50 15.80 6.08 4.96
N THR A 51 16.83 5.84 4.15
CA THR A 51 17.06 6.57 2.89
C THR A 51 17.09 5.69 1.64
N ARG A 52 17.35 4.39 1.81
CA ARG A 52 17.56 3.41 0.74
C ARG A 52 16.71 2.16 0.90
N LEU A 53 16.36 1.79 2.14
CA LEU A 53 15.60 0.59 2.46
C LEU A 53 14.22 0.60 1.77
N ASN A 54 13.87 -0.44 1.00
CA ASN A 54 12.49 -0.57 0.53
C ASN A 54 11.56 -0.91 1.69
N ILE A 55 10.30 -0.50 1.59
CA ILE A 55 9.35 -0.58 2.70
C ILE A 55 8.05 -1.12 2.15
N GLY A 56 7.43 -2.08 2.81
CA GLY A 56 6.14 -2.55 2.33
C GLY A 56 5.35 -3.33 3.36
N THR A 57 4.14 -3.64 2.99
CA THR A 57 3.24 -4.48 3.77
C THR A 57 3.29 -5.92 3.26
N ALA A 58 3.31 -6.91 4.15
CA ALA A 58 3.30 -8.34 3.83
C ALA A 58 2.42 -9.12 4.84
N ILE A 59 1.10 -8.92 4.86
CA ILE A 59 0.28 -8.08 3.98
C ILE A 59 -0.50 -7.04 4.77
N ALA A 60 -1.06 -6.06 4.06
CA ALA A 60 -2.23 -5.32 4.49
C ALA A 60 -3.50 -6.05 4.04
N VAL A 61 -4.47 -6.16 4.93
CA VAL A 61 -5.76 -6.80 4.71
C VAL A 61 -6.61 -5.91 3.80
N SER A 62 -6.72 -6.35 2.55
CA SER A 62 -7.36 -5.60 1.46
C SER A 62 -8.84 -5.36 1.73
N PHE A 63 -9.56 -6.41 2.16
CA PHE A 63 -11.02 -6.35 2.37
C PHE A 63 -11.45 -5.66 3.67
N ALA A 64 -10.51 -5.23 4.50
CA ALA A 64 -10.80 -4.40 5.67
C ALA A 64 -10.92 -2.90 5.31
N ARG A 65 -10.56 -2.50 4.08
CA ARG A 65 -10.40 -1.10 3.68
C ARG A 65 -11.07 -0.82 2.34
N SER A 66 -11.44 0.44 2.15
CA SER A 66 -11.90 0.97 0.86
C SER A 66 -10.73 1.05 -0.13
N PRO A 67 -10.94 0.82 -1.45
CA PRO A 67 -9.91 1.05 -2.44
C PRO A 67 -9.37 2.49 -2.42
N ALA A 68 -10.22 3.49 -2.15
CA ALA A 68 -9.80 4.89 -2.07
C ALA A 68 -8.86 5.13 -0.89
N SER A 69 -9.18 4.58 0.30
CA SER A 69 -8.30 4.71 1.47
C SER A 69 -6.94 4.06 1.23
N LEU A 70 -6.91 2.87 0.61
CA LEU A 70 -5.65 2.20 0.26
C LEU A 70 -4.84 3.02 -0.77
N ALA A 71 -5.52 3.62 -1.75
CA ALA A 71 -4.88 4.46 -2.75
C ALA A 71 -4.16 5.67 -2.12
N TYR A 72 -4.84 6.41 -1.22
CA TYR A 72 -4.23 7.55 -0.52
C TYR A 72 -3.04 7.12 0.34
N THR A 73 -3.24 6.12 1.21
CA THR A 73 -2.19 5.67 2.13
C THR A 73 -0.93 5.22 1.36
N ALA A 74 -1.10 4.45 0.28
CA ALA A 74 0.03 4.00 -0.51
C ALA A 74 0.69 5.15 -1.29
N TRP A 75 -0.10 6.11 -1.79
CA TRP A 75 0.41 7.30 -2.49
C TRP A 75 1.27 8.16 -1.57
N ASP A 76 0.78 8.44 -0.37
CA ASP A 76 1.49 9.27 0.61
C ASP A 76 2.75 8.57 1.11
N LEU A 77 2.71 7.25 1.34
CA LEU A 77 3.89 6.47 1.70
C LEU A 77 4.91 6.42 0.56
N ALA A 78 4.46 6.32 -0.70
CA ALA A 78 5.34 6.42 -1.86
C ALA A 78 5.99 7.80 -1.96
N ALA A 79 5.23 8.88 -1.75
CA ALA A 79 5.77 10.24 -1.72
C ALA A 79 6.81 10.42 -0.60
N GLN A 80 6.45 10.05 0.63
CA GLN A 80 7.29 10.20 1.82
C GLN A 80 8.58 9.38 1.69
N SER A 81 8.48 8.17 1.16
CA SER A 81 9.63 7.27 1.01
C SER A 81 10.44 7.52 -0.28
N ASN A 82 10.09 8.52 -1.09
CA ASN A 82 10.71 8.78 -2.39
C ASN A 82 10.69 7.55 -3.33
N GLY A 83 9.52 6.91 -3.43
CA GLY A 83 9.26 5.79 -4.33
C GLY A 83 9.74 4.41 -3.82
N ARG A 84 10.10 4.28 -2.54
CA ARG A 84 10.56 3.01 -1.94
C ARG A 84 9.43 2.15 -1.38
N PHE A 85 8.20 2.66 -1.35
CA PHE A 85 7.06 1.94 -0.78
C PHE A 85 6.48 0.90 -1.74
N ILE A 86 6.14 -0.27 -1.20
CA ILE A 86 5.52 -1.40 -1.89
C ILE A 86 4.22 -1.77 -1.16
N LEU A 87 3.10 -1.78 -1.87
CA LEU A 87 1.81 -2.14 -1.32
C LEU A 87 1.57 -3.66 -1.45
N GLY A 88 1.81 -4.43 -0.40
CA GLY A 88 1.43 -5.84 -0.37
C GLY A 88 0.03 -6.05 0.21
N LEU A 89 -0.84 -6.71 -0.54
CA LEU A 89 -2.25 -6.95 -0.22
C LEU A 89 -2.54 -8.44 -0.05
N GLY A 90 -3.44 -8.74 0.87
CA GLY A 90 -4.02 -10.07 1.04
C GLY A 90 -5.49 -9.99 1.39
N THR A 91 -6.24 -11.03 1.07
CA THR A 91 -7.71 -11.07 1.28
C THR A 91 -8.08 -11.31 2.74
N GLN A 92 -7.17 -11.91 3.52
CA GLN A 92 -7.43 -12.48 4.85
C GLN A 92 -8.51 -13.61 4.78
N VAL A 93 -8.67 -14.39 5.84
CA VAL A 93 -9.71 -15.43 5.87
C VAL A 93 -11.09 -14.87 6.23
N LYS A 94 -12.15 -15.50 5.70
CA LYS A 94 -13.56 -15.10 5.85
C LYS A 94 -13.97 -14.72 7.27
N ALA A 95 -13.59 -15.53 8.25
CA ALA A 95 -13.98 -15.31 9.65
C ALA A 95 -13.46 -13.96 10.20
N HIS A 96 -12.23 -13.57 9.85
CA HIS A 96 -11.70 -12.27 10.28
C HIS A 96 -12.39 -11.12 9.54
N ILE A 97 -12.62 -11.24 8.23
CA ILE A 97 -13.30 -10.19 7.47
C ILE A 97 -14.71 -9.93 8.02
N GLU A 98 -15.51 -10.99 8.24
CA GLU A 98 -16.89 -10.82 8.73
C GLU A 98 -16.97 -10.49 10.22
N ARG A 99 -16.13 -11.09 11.07
CA ARG A 99 -16.30 -11.00 12.54
C ARG A 99 -15.33 -10.03 13.23
N ARG A 100 -14.09 -9.89 12.72
CA ARG A 100 -13.10 -8.93 13.28
C ARG A 100 -13.24 -7.56 12.62
N PHE A 101 -13.40 -7.52 11.30
CA PHE A 101 -13.47 -6.27 10.54
C PHE A 101 -14.91 -5.84 10.20
N GLY A 102 -15.91 -6.68 10.46
CA GLY A 102 -17.32 -6.35 10.25
C GLY A 102 -17.69 -6.12 8.78
N GLN A 103 -16.92 -6.67 7.85
CA GLN A 103 -17.11 -6.48 6.40
C GLN A 103 -17.70 -7.73 5.74
N PRO A 104 -18.52 -7.58 4.68
CA PRO A 104 -19.06 -8.72 3.97
C PRO A 104 -17.96 -9.48 3.20
N TRP A 105 -17.99 -10.81 3.28
CA TRP A 105 -17.15 -11.65 2.45
C TRP A 105 -17.69 -11.71 1.00
N PRO A 106 -16.86 -11.47 -0.03
CA PRO A 106 -17.31 -11.51 -1.41
C PRO A 106 -17.64 -12.93 -1.88
N VAL A 107 -18.48 -13.01 -2.91
CA VAL A 107 -18.72 -14.26 -3.66
C VAL A 107 -17.41 -14.75 -4.28
N SER A 108 -16.62 -13.84 -4.88
CA SER A 108 -15.29 -14.16 -5.40
C SER A 108 -14.21 -13.26 -4.79
N PRO A 109 -13.42 -13.75 -3.82
CA PRO A 109 -12.27 -13.04 -3.28
C PRO A 109 -11.27 -12.61 -4.35
N VAL A 110 -10.97 -13.48 -5.30
CA VAL A 110 -10.00 -13.17 -6.36
C VAL A 110 -10.52 -12.04 -7.27
N ARG A 111 -11.80 -12.06 -7.65
CA ARG A 111 -12.38 -10.95 -8.44
C ARG A 111 -12.44 -9.65 -7.65
N LYS A 112 -12.92 -9.67 -6.39
CA LYS A 112 -12.97 -8.46 -5.55
C LYS A 112 -11.56 -7.87 -5.32
N LEU A 113 -10.54 -8.70 -5.11
CA LEU A 113 -9.17 -8.22 -4.95
C LEU A 113 -8.64 -7.59 -6.25
N ARG A 114 -8.88 -8.23 -7.40
CA ARG A 114 -8.53 -7.67 -8.71
C ARG A 114 -9.18 -6.30 -8.91
N GLU A 115 -10.49 -6.20 -8.71
CA GLU A 115 -11.19 -4.92 -8.89
C GLU A 115 -10.68 -3.85 -7.90
N GLN A 116 -10.37 -4.22 -6.66
CA GLN A 116 -9.79 -3.29 -5.69
C GLN A 116 -8.46 -2.72 -6.17
N ILE A 117 -7.58 -3.57 -6.73
CA ILE A 117 -6.30 -3.16 -7.32
C ILE A 117 -6.50 -2.26 -8.54
N GLU A 118 -7.46 -2.58 -9.41
CA GLU A 118 -7.78 -1.76 -10.58
C GLU A 118 -8.32 -0.37 -10.17
N VAL A 119 -9.17 -0.29 -9.15
CA VAL A 119 -9.65 0.99 -8.62
C VAL A 119 -8.51 1.79 -8.01
N ILE A 120 -7.63 1.16 -7.23
CA ILE A 120 -6.44 1.82 -6.65
C ILE A 120 -5.58 2.44 -7.76
N ARG A 121 -5.30 1.67 -8.83
CA ARG A 121 -4.54 2.17 -9.98
C ARG A 121 -5.27 3.27 -10.73
N ALA A 122 -6.60 3.22 -10.83
CA ALA A 122 -7.39 4.28 -11.44
C ALA A 122 -7.33 5.60 -10.66
N PHE A 123 -7.27 5.54 -9.31
CA PHE A 123 -6.98 6.72 -8.50
C PHE A 123 -5.59 7.28 -8.79
N TRP A 124 -4.57 6.42 -8.78
CA TRP A 124 -3.19 6.84 -9.04
C TRP A 124 -3.01 7.44 -10.43
N ASP A 125 -3.64 6.87 -11.46
CA ASP A 125 -3.60 7.41 -12.83
C ASP A 125 -4.32 8.76 -12.92
N ASN A 126 -5.44 8.92 -12.22
CA ASN A 126 -6.12 10.21 -12.08
C ASN A 126 -5.22 11.27 -11.41
N TRP A 127 -4.48 10.91 -10.35
CA TRP A 127 -3.63 11.84 -9.60
C TRP A 127 -2.31 12.16 -10.31
N GLN A 128 -1.71 11.17 -10.99
CA GLN A 128 -0.46 11.35 -11.73
C GLN A 128 -0.67 12.06 -13.07
N ASN A 129 -1.70 11.63 -13.82
CA ASN A 129 -1.85 11.94 -15.25
C ASN A 129 -3.13 12.72 -15.56
N GLY A 130 -3.98 12.99 -14.56
CA GLY A 130 -5.23 13.73 -14.75
C GLY A 130 -6.32 12.94 -15.48
N THR A 131 -6.18 11.62 -15.65
CA THR A 131 -7.20 10.80 -16.33
C THR A 131 -8.51 10.80 -15.57
N LYS A 132 -9.65 10.71 -16.25
CA LYS A 132 -10.95 10.76 -15.57
C LYS A 132 -11.20 9.47 -14.76
N LEU A 133 -11.40 9.61 -13.45
CA LEU A 133 -11.80 8.49 -12.60
C LEU A 133 -13.22 8.01 -12.94
N ASN A 134 -13.35 6.82 -13.53
CA ASN A 134 -14.64 6.23 -13.92
C ASN A 134 -14.61 4.69 -13.90
N TYR A 135 -14.33 4.10 -12.75
CA TYR A 135 -14.33 2.65 -12.56
C TYR A 135 -15.73 2.11 -12.26
N ARG A 136 -16.12 1.01 -12.94
CA ARG A 136 -17.43 0.36 -12.81
C ARG A 136 -17.28 -1.17 -12.94
N GLY A 137 -17.17 -1.85 -11.80
CA GLY A 137 -17.07 -3.30 -11.70
C GLY A 137 -18.23 -3.95 -10.94
N GLU A 138 -18.11 -5.25 -10.68
CA GLU A 138 -19.06 -6.07 -9.90
C GLU A 138 -19.07 -5.64 -8.43
N TYR A 139 -17.90 -5.32 -7.87
CA TYR A 139 -17.71 -5.01 -6.45
C TYR A 139 -17.57 -3.51 -6.17
N TYR A 140 -17.06 -2.73 -7.13
CA TYR A 140 -16.82 -1.30 -6.92
C TYR A 140 -17.38 -0.43 -8.05
N LYS A 141 -17.99 0.69 -7.66
CA LYS A 141 -18.39 1.78 -8.55
C LYS A 141 -17.80 3.08 -8.02
N VAL A 142 -16.72 3.54 -8.64
CA VAL A 142 -15.96 4.71 -8.20
C VAL A 142 -15.76 5.64 -9.40
N THR A 143 -16.49 6.75 -9.40
CA THR A 143 -16.63 7.60 -10.59
C THR A 143 -16.51 9.10 -10.28
N LEU A 144 -15.96 9.44 -9.12
CA LEU A 144 -15.82 10.81 -8.66
C LEU A 144 -14.47 10.99 -7.98
N MET A 145 -13.69 11.93 -8.51
CA MET A 145 -12.52 12.51 -7.85
C MET A 145 -12.49 13.98 -8.21
N SER A 146 -12.85 14.84 -7.25
CA SER A 146 -12.79 16.29 -7.44
C SER A 146 -11.34 16.77 -7.29
N PRO A 147 -10.88 17.74 -8.09
CA PRO A 147 -9.53 18.30 -7.95
C PRO A 147 -9.15 18.73 -6.54
N PHE A 148 -10.13 19.16 -5.72
CA PHE A 148 -9.91 19.52 -4.31
C PHE A 148 -9.35 18.38 -3.45
N PHE A 149 -9.65 17.12 -3.78
CA PHE A 149 -9.21 15.95 -3.03
C PHE A 149 -8.02 15.23 -3.68
N GLN A 150 -7.47 15.75 -4.77
CA GLN A 150 -6.32 15.13 -5.43
C GLN A 150 -5.03 15.47 -4.67
N PRO A 151 -4.22 14.46 -4.29
CA PRO A 151 -2.87 14.74 -3.81
C PRO A 151 -2.00 15.25 -4.97
N PRO A 152 -0.88 15.94 -4.67
CA PRO A 152 0.10 16.28 -5.69
C PRO A 152 0.61 15.03 -6.42
N ALA A 153 0.90 15.19 -7.71
CA ALA A 153 1.59 14.16 -8.49
C ALA A 153 2.94 13.81 -7.85
N LEU A 154 3.33 12.54 -7.89
CA LEU A 154 4.64 12.13 -7.41
C LEU A 154 5.72 12.74 -8.31
N SER A 155 6.80 13.24 -7.69
CA SER A 155 7.94 13.84 -8.38
C SER A 155 9.16 12.90 -8.37
N GLY A 156 10.11 13.12 -9.28
CA GLY A 156 11.35 12.33 -9.40
C GLY A 156 11.46 11.52 -10.70
N SER A 157 12.67 11.05 -11.01
CA SER A 157 13.02 10.38 -12.28
C SER A 157 12.22 9.09 -12.54
N ALA A 158 11.70 8.46 -11.48
CA ALA A 158 10.84 7.29 -11.59
C ALA A 158 9.38 7.62 -11.96
N ALA A 159 8.86 8.81 -11.63
CA ALA A 159 7.45 9.15 -11.81
C ALA A 159 7.11 9.71 -13.21
N GLN A 160 8.09 10.25 -13.94
CA GLN A 160 7.87 10.92 -15.23
C GLN A 160 7.91 10.01 -16.46
N SER A 161 8.44 8.78 -16.32
CA SER A 161 8.71 7.88 -17.46
C SER A 161 8.17 6.45 -17.28
N LYS A 162 7.46 6.18 -16.18
CA LYS A 162 6.99 4.83 -15.83
C LYS A 162 5.48 4.73 -15.92
N ARG A 163 5.00 3.53 -16.27
CA ARG A 163 3.55 3.25 -16.16
C ARG A 163 3.13 3.29 -14.70
N ILE A 164 1.86 3.58 -14.42
CA ILE A 164 1.37 3.75 -13.04
C ILE A 164 1.64 2.53 -12.16
N GLU A 165 1.65 1.32 -12.75
CA GLU A 165 1.95 0.07 -12.04
C GLU A 165 3.41 -0.05 -11.59
N GLU A 166 4.30 0.74 -12.17
CA GLU A 166 5.74 0.73 -11.92
C GLU A 166 6.15 1.88 -10.97
N ILE A 167 5.23 2.80 -10.66
CA ILE A 167 5.44 3.89 -9.69
C ILE A 167 5.27 3.36 -8.26
N ILE A 168 4.19 2.61 -7.99
CA ILE A 168 3.95 1.95 -6.71
C ILE A 168 3.66 0.46 -6.98
N PRO A 169 4.62 -0.44 -6.75
CA PRO A 169 4.39 -1.86 -6.93
C PRO A 169 3.32 -2.39 -5.98
N ILE A 170 2.43 -3.23 -6.51
CA ILE A 170 1.43 -3.96 -5.72
C ILE A 170 1.78 -5.46 -5.73
N TYR A 171 2.02 -6.03 -4.56
CA TYR A 171 2.24 -7.47 -4.38
C TYR A 171 1.01 -8.13 -3.76
N ILE A 172 0.75 -9.37 -4.12
CA ILE A 172 -0.38 -10.14 -3.59
C ILE A 172 0.18 -11.38 -2.89
N ALA A 173 -0.23 -11.62 -1.65
CA ALA A 173 -0.02 -12.91 -1.01
C ALA A 173 -1.19 -13.85 -1.34
N GLY A 174 -0.86 -15.05 -1.83
CA GLY A 174 -1.80 -16.14 -2.10
C GLY A 174 -2.12 -16.98 -0.87
#